data_AF-A0A5K7WX62-F1
#
_entry.id   AF-A0A5K7WX62-F1
#
_cell.length_a   1.000
_cell.length_b   1.000
_cell.length_c   1.000
_cell.angle_alpha   90.00
_cell.angle_beta   90.00
_cell.angle_gamma   90.00
#
_symmetry.space_group_name_H-M   'P 1'
#
loop_
_entity.id
_entity.type
_entity.pdbx_description
1 polymer ?
#
loop_
_entity_poly.entity_id
_entity_poly.type
_entity_poly.pdbx_seq_one_letter_code
_entity_poly.pdbx_strand_id
1 'polypeptide(L)' 'MRQPQTTSNDGYLSKNRMESEGTTEVCSTTHGEPERRDGVKDQKLIVKITSRSNLNQAHKRVKANKGAAGIDGERQ' A
#
# COMPACT_ATOMS: atom_id res chain seq x y z
N MET A 1 36.31 -38.84 -14.63
CA MET A 1 34.97 -39.40 -14.37
C MET A 1 34.29 -38.49 -13.34
N ARG A 2 33.37 -37.62 -13.75
CA ARG A 2 32.69 -36.64 -12.87
C ARG A 2 31.49 -37.31 -12.19
N GLN A 3 31.27 -37.04 -10.90
CA GLN A 3 30.09 -37.52 -10.17
C GLN A 3 28.81 -36.79 -10.64
N PRO A 4 27.66 -37.48 -10.77
CA PRO A 4 26.38 -36.84 -11.02
C PRO A 4 25.85 -36.19 -9.73
N GLN A 5 25.43 -34.94 -9.83
CA GLN A 5 24.79 -34.18 -8.76
C GLN A 5 23.27 -34.40 -8.89
N THR A 6 22.63 -34.95 -7.86
CA THR A 6 21.18 -35.16 -7.82
C THR A 6 20.50 -33.89 -7.31
N THR A 7 20.04 -33.03 -8.23
CA THR A 7 19.11 -31.94 -7.91
C THR A 7 17.69 -32.49 -7.97
N SER A 8 17.07 -32.68 -6.79
CA SER A 8 15.64 -32.91 -6.67
C SER A 8 14.92 -31.59 -7.02
N ASN A 9 14.40 -31.49 -8.25
CA ASN A 9 13.49 -30.42 -8.64
C ASN A 9 12.07 -30.87 -8.30
N ASP A 10 11.65 -30.64 -7.07
CA ASP A 10 10.25 -30.84 -6.69
C ASP A 10 9.43 -29.73 -7.33
N GLY A 11 8.65 -30.11 -8.35
CA GLY A 11 7.95 -29.20 -9.25
C GLY A 11 6.85 -28.43 -8.52
N TYR A 12 6.90 -27.11 -8.58
CA TYR A 12 5.77 -26.28 -8.18
C TYR A 12 4.60 -26.55 -9.14
N LEU A 13 3.56 -27.22 -8.63
CA LEU A 13 2.25 -27.34 -9.27
C LEU A 13 1.60 -25.95 -9.36
N SER A 14 1.78 -25.28 -10.50
CA SER A 14 0.97 -24.14 -10.89
C SER A 14 -0.48 -24.62 -11.05
N LYS A 15 -1.32 -24.31 -10.05
CA LYS A 15 -2.75 -24.56 -10.11
C LYS A 15 -3.38 -23.61 -11.12
N ASN A 16 -3.45 -24.08 -12.36
CA ASN A 16 -4.39 -23.62 -13.36
C ASN A 16 -5.83 -23.75 -12.81
N ARG A 17 -6.49 -22.61 -12.56
CA ARG A 17 -7.95 -22.49 -12.53
C ARG A 17 -8.34 -21.05 -12.89
N MET A 18 -8.19 -20.74 -14.17
CA MET A 18 -9.02 -19.78 -14.90
C MET A 18 -9.97 -20.69 -15.69
N GLU A 19 -11.27 -20.71 -15.44
CA GLU A 19 -12.30 -19.84 -16.01
C GLU A 19 -13.60 -20.10 -15.22
N SER A 20 -14.34 -19.07 -14.84
CA SER A 20 -15.80 -19.19 -14.71
C SER A 20 -16.40 -17.98 -15.40
N GLU A 21 -16.69 -18.17 -16.69
CA GLU A 21 -17.60 -17.34 -17.47
C GLU A 21 -18.91 -17.18 -16.71
N GLY A 22 -19.30 -15.93 -16.55
CA GLY A 22 -20.49 -15.51 -15.84
C GLY A 22 -20.45 -14.01 -15.75
N THR A 23 -20.60 -13.33 -16.89
CA THR A 23 -20.87 -11.88 -16.97
C THR A 23 -22.21 -11.59 -16.30
N THR A 24 -22.21 -11.59 -14.98
CA THR A 24 -23.20 -10.84 -14.22
C THR A 24 -22.72 -9.41 -14.26
N GLU A 25 -23.27 -8.63 -15.19
CA GLU A 25 -23.16 -7.18 -15.19
C GLU A 25 -23.65 -6.68 -13.83
N VAL A 26 -22.71 -6.44 -12.92
CA VAL A 26 -23.00 -5.79 -11.65
C VAL A 26 -23.29 -4.34 -12.00
N CYS A 27 -24.56 -3.95 -11.94
CA CYS A 27 -24.96 -2.55 -11.92
C CYS A 27 -24.20 -1.83 -10.81
N SER A 28 -23.10 -1.13 -11.15
CA SER A 28 -22.43 -0.21 -10.24
C SER A 28 -23.40 0.92 -9.93
N THR A 29 -24.17 0.74 -8.87
CA THR A 29 -25.05 1.78 -8.36
C THR A 29 -24.25 2.59 -7.36
N THR A 30 -24.15 3.90 -7.66
CA THR A 30 -23.81 5.00 -6.75
C THR A 30 -22.32 5.17 -6.43
N HIS A 31 -21.75 6.36 -6.37
CA HIS A 31 -22.30 7.70 -6.21
C HIS A 31 -21.41 8.65 -7.02
N GLY A 32 -21.98 9.57 -7.79
CA GLY A 32 -21.18 10.59 -8.49
C GLY A 32 -20.20 11.23 -7.51
N GLU A 33 -18.95 11.40 -7.95
CA GLU A 33 -17.90 12.12 -7.24
C GLU A 33 -18.51 13.30 -6.48
N PRO A 34 -18.30 13.44 -5.15
CA PRO A 34 -18.68 14.67 -4.51
C PRO A 34 -17.86 15.77 -5.19
N GLU A 35 -18.57 16.61 -5.92
CA GLU A 35 -18.15 17.88 -6.50
C GLU A 35 -16.83 18.35 -5.90
N ARG A 36 -15.77 18.31 -6.71
CA ARG A 36 -14.40 18.63 -6.28
C ARG A 36 -14.48 19.91 -5.48
N ARG A 37 -14.28 19.79 -4.15
CA ARG A 37 -14.45 20.92 -3.26
C ARG A 37 -13.30 21.87 -3.54
N ASP A 38 -13.59 22.85 -4.38
CA ASP A 38 -12.97 24.16 -4.52
C ASP A 38 -11.57 24.25 -3.86
N GLY A 39 -10.52 24.24 -4.69
CA GLY A 39 -9.10 24.03 -4.30
C GLY A 39 -8.54 24.96 -3.21
N VAL A 40 -9.32 25.94 -2.78
CA VAL A 40 -9.10 26.75 -1.57
C VAL A 40 -9.10 25.91 -0.29
N LYS A 41 -9.92 24.84 -0.21
CA LYS A 41 -9.94 23.94 0.97
C LYS A 41 -8.67 23.10 1.08
N ASP A 42 -8.12 22.70 -0.05
CA ASP A 42 -6.88 21.91 -0.12
C ASP A 42 -5.66 22.73 0.32
N GLN A 43 -5.61 24.02 -0.05
CA GLN A 43 -4.57 24.95 0.42
C GLN A 43 -4.61 25.12 1.95
N LYS A 44 -5.81 25.23 2.54
CA LYS A 44 -5.99 25.31 4.00
C LYS A 44 -5.59 24.02 4.71
N LEU A 45 -5.72 22.87 4.05
CA LEU A 45 -5.33 21.57 4.61
C LEU A 45 -3.81 21.43 4.67
N ILE A 46 -3.09 21.79 3.61
CA ILE A 46 -1.61 21.75 3.59
C ILE A 46 -1.07 22.57 4.75
N VAL A 47 -1.56 23.80 4.95
CA VAL A 47 -1.15 24.68 6.06
C VAL A 47 -1.38 24.02 7.43
N LYS A 48 -2.46 23.25 7.60
CA LYS A 48 -2.72 22.52 8.85
C LYS A 48 -1.76 21.33 9.03
N ILE A 49 -1.52 20.56 7.97
CA ILE A 49 -0.64 19.39 8.00
C ILE A 49 0.81 19.81 8.27
N THR A 50 1.25 20.90 7.64
CA THR A 50 2.62 21.43 7.79
C THR A 50 2.77 22.34 9.01
N SER A 51 1.71 22.55 9.80
CA SER A 51 1.80 23.34 11.02
C SER A 51 2.79 22.72 12.01
N ARG A 52 3.62 23.56 12.65
CA ARG A 52 4.65 23.13 13.61
C ARG A 52 4.08 22.26 14.73
N SER A 53 2.87 22.58 15.19
CA SER A 53 2.18 21.80 16.22
C SER A 53 1.91 20.36 15.76
N ASN A 54 1.34 20.20 14.56
CA ASN A 54 1.05 18.89 13.99
C ASN A 54 2.32 18.07 13.78
N LEU A 55 3.37 18.67 13.19
CA LEU A 55 4.63 17.98 12.94
C LEU A 55 5.33 17.51 14.23
N ASN A 56 5.27 18.31 15.29
CA ASN A 56 5.81 17.91 16.59
C ASN A 56 5.05 16.71 17.19
N GLN A 57 3.74 16.69 17.07
CA GLN A 57 2.92 15.57 17.53
C GLN A 57 3.19 14.31 16.71
N ALA A 58 3.31 14.45 15.38
CA ALA A 58 3.66 13.36 14.48
C ALA A 58 5.03 12.76 14.84
N HIS A 59 6.05 13.60 15.03
CA HIS A 59 7.40 13.16 15.43
C HIS A 59 7.39 12.37 16.75
N LYS A 60 6.69 12.88 17.78
CA LYS A 60 6.57 12.17 19.07
C LYS A 60 5.92 10.80 18.91
N ARG A 61 4.85 10.72 18.12
CA ARG A 61 4.14 9.46 17.86
C ARG A 61 5.03 8.45 17.14
N VAL A 62 5.75 8.89 16.11
CA VAL A 62 6.67 8.06 15.34
C VAL A 62 7.77 7.48 16.25
N LYS A 63 8.43 8.32 17.07
CA LYS A 63 9.42 7.88 18.05
C LYS A 63 8.85 6.90 19.09
N ALA A 64 7.61 7.12 19.53
CA ALA A 64 6.94 6.25 20.50
C ALA A 64 6.57 4.88 19.93
N ASN A 65 6.26 4.80 18.64
CA ASN A 65 5.89 3.54 17.97
C ASN A 65 7.07 2.57 17.83
N LYS A 66 8.32 3.05 17.83
CA LYS A 66 9.55 2.23 17.76
C LYS A 66 9.53 1.19 16.62
N GLY A 67 8.96 1.57 15.46
CA GLY A 67 8.86 0.69 14.29
C GLY A 67 10.23 0.29 13.72
N ALA A 68 10.23 -0.70 12.82
CA ALA A 68 11.42 -1.07 12.07
C ALA A 68 11.90 0.10 11.17
N ALA A 69 13.20 0.13 10.89
CA ALA A 69 13.78 1.10 9.98
C ALA A 69 13.24 0.93 8.56
N GLY A 70 13.22 2.03 7.80
CA GLY A 70 12.87 2.02 6.39
C GLY A 70 13.97 1.43 5.51
N ILE A 71 13.79 1.48 4.19
CA ILE A 71 14.81 1.08 3.21
C ILE A 71 16.06 1.96 3.27
N ASP A 72 15.94 3.17 3.81
CA ASP A 72 17.03 4.10 4.08
C ASP A 72 17.88 3.69 5.29
N GLY A 73 17.42 2.73 6.10
CA GLY A 73 18.10 2.28 7.30
C GLY A 73 18.01 3.27 8.47
N GLU A 74 17.25 4.35 8.32
CA GLU A 74 17.17 5.39 9.34
C GLU A 74 16.22 5.00 10.48
N ARG A 75 16.65 5.28 11.72
CA ARG A 75 15.88 4.93 12.92
C ARG A 75 14.91 6.04 13.28
N GLN A 76 13.62 5.71 13.24
CA GLN A 76 12.52 6.64 13.49
C GLN A 76 12.32 7.05 14.94
#